data_AF-W9VCF2-F1
#
_entry.id   AF-W9VCF2-F1
#
_cell.length_a   1.000
_cell.length_b   1.000
_cell.length_c   1.000
_cell.angle_alpha   90.00
_cell.angle_beta   90.00
_cell.angle_gamma   90.00
#
_symmetry.space_group_name_H-M   'P 1'
#
loop_
_entity.id
_entity.type
_entity.pdbx_description
1 polymer ?
#
loop_
_entity_poly.entity_id
_entity_poly.type
_entity_poly.pdbx_seq_one_letter_code
_entity_poly.pdbx_strand_id
1 'polypeptide(L)'
;MYKCDDPDTGKPIYSQTPCAPDAEVMELDVHRPTPEQIRRHQEQMESERRFIEESSERRKAAQEASKTAEEAPSFRMSPPQTGKPADL
;
A
#
# COMPACT_ATOMS: atom_id res chain seq x y z
N MET A 1 26.98 -10.58 -15.13
CA MET A 1 26.56 -11.52 -14.07
C MET A 1 27.12 -12.89 -14.45
N TYR A 2 27.59 -13.70 -13.51
CA TYR A 2 28.23 -14.99 -13.78
C TYR A 2 27.32 -16.13 -13.31
N LYS A 3 27.31 -17.25 -14.05
CA LYS A 3 26.79 -18.53 -13.55
C LYS A 3 27.93 -19.28 -12.89
N CYS A 4 27.73 -19.70 -11.66
CA CYS A 4 28.68 -20.51 -10.92
C CYS A 4 27.95 -21.76 -10.44
N ASP A 5 28.66 -22.87 -10.26
CA ASP A 5 28.10 -24.04 -9.60
C ASP A 5 28.47 -23.98 -8.12
N ASP A 6 27.47 -24.18 -7.26
CA ASP A 6 27.64 -24.26 -5.82
C ASP A 6 28.47 -25.53 -5.49
N PRO A 7 29.64 -25.40 -4.84
CA PRO A 7 30.52 -26.54 -4.57
C PRO A 7 29.91 -27.56 -3.60
N ASP A 8 28.97 -27.15 -2.74
CA ASP A 8 28.37 -28.02 -1.74
C ASP A 8 27.16 -28.77 -2.28
N THR A 9 26.43 -28.16 -3.22
CA THR A 9 25.15 -28.69 -3.72
C THR A 9 25.12 -29.04 -5.20
N GLY A 10 26.14 -28.62 -5.97
CA GLY A 10 26.22 -28.78 -7.42
C GLY A 10 25.17 -27.98 -8.20
N LYS A 11 24.46 -27.05 -7.55
CA LYS A 11 23.39 -26.27 -8.17
C LYS A 11 23.92 -24.97 -8.77
N PRO A 12 23.31 -24.48 -9.86
CA PRO A 12 23.71 -23.20 -10.43
C PRO A 12 23.29 -22.05 -9.51
N ILE A 13 24.24 -21.20 -9.17
CA ILE A 13 24.07 -19.93 -8.45
C ILE A 13 24.53 -18.77 -9.33
N TYR A 14 23.93 -17.59 -9.13
CA TYR A 14 24.25 -16.39 -9.89
C TYR A 14 25.08 -15.44 -9.02
N SER A 15 26.26 -15.04 -9.51
CA SER A 15 27.18 -14.17 -8.79
C SER A 15 27.48 -12.88 -9.57
N GLN A 16 27.74 -11.80 -8.83
CA GLN A 16 28.27 -10.56 -9.41
C GLN A 16 29.79 -10.61 -9.59
N THR A 17 30.48 -11.48 -8.86
CA THR A 17 31.92 -11.74 -8.99
C THR A 17 32.17 -13.07 -9.74
N PRO A 18 33.25 -13.16 -10.53
CA PRO A 18 33.60 -14.42 -11.19
C PRO A 18 34.02 -15.47 -10.16
N CYS A 19 33.50 -16.69 -10.26
CA CYS A 19 33.88 -17.83 -9.42
C CYS A 19 35.19 -18.49 -9.85
N ALA A 20 35.63 -18.26 -11.09
CA ALA A 20 36.87 -18.78 -11.65
C ALA A 20 37.51 -17.73 -12.57
N PRO A 21 38.84 -17.79 -12.79
CA PRO A 21 39.55 -16.83 -13.65
C PRO A 21 39.06 -16.81 -15.11
N ASP A 22 38.48 -17.91 -15.56
CA ASP A 22 37.93 -18.15 -16.89
C ASP A 22 36.38 -18.13 -16.91
N ALA A 23 35.74 -17.67 -15.83
CA ALA A 23 34.29 -17.64 -15.77
C ALA A 23 33.69 -16.75 -16.87
N GLU A 24 32.80 -17.34 -17.67
CA GLU A 24 32.13 -16.62 -18.76
C GLU A 24 31.04 -15.70 -18.23
N VAL A 25 30.98 -14.48 -18.78
CA VAL A 25 29.92 -13.52 -18.47
C VAL A 25 28.63 -14.02 -19.10
N MET A 26 27.58 -14.16 -18.29
CA MET A 26 26.24 -14.44 -18.79
C MET A 26 25.60 -13.14 -19.26
N GLU A 27 25.22 -13.11 -20.54
CA GLU A 27 24.29 -12.13 -21.07
C GLU A 27 22.86 -12.55 -20.73
N LEU A 28 22.16 -11.70 -19.99
CA LEU A 28 20.75 -11.89 -19.69
C LEU A 28 19.92 -11.25 -20.80
N ASP A 29 19.04 -12.02 -21.42
CA ASP A 29 18.00 -11.45 -22.26
C ASP A 29 16.95 -10.76 -21.37
N VAL A 30 17.03 -9.44 -21.29
CA VAL A 30 16.08 -8.63 -20.55
C VAL A 30 14.93 -8.27 -21.48
N HIS A 31 13.81 -8.97 -21.33
CA HIS A 31 12.59 -8.66 -22.06
C HIS A 31 12.17 -7.21 -21.82
N ARG A 32 12.08 -6.44 -22.91
CA ARG A 32 11.54 -5.08 -22.88
C ARG A 32 10.02 -5.14 -23.04
N PRO A 33 9.26 -4.36 -22.24
CA PRO A 33 7.82 -4.32 -22.39
C PRO A 33 7.43 -3.81 -23.78
N THR A 34 6.36 -4.36 -24.35
CA THR A 34 5.83 -3.89 -25.61
C THR A 34 5.17 -2.52 -25.44
N PRO A 35 5.03 -1.72 -26.51
CA PRO A 35 4.33 -0.42 -26.43
C PRO A 35 2.92 -0.54 -25.85
N GLU A 36 2.22 -1.64 -26.15
CA GLU A 36 0.89 -1.92 -25.61
C GLU A 36 0.91 -2.19 -24.10
N GLN A 37 1.89 -2.97 -23.62
CA GLN A 37 2.07 -3.21 -22.19
C GLN A 37 2.40 -1.93 -21.43
N ILE A 38 3.22 -1.05 -22.04
CA ILE A 38 3.54 0.26 -21.47
C ILE A 38 2.27 1.11 -21.35
N ARG A 39 1.47 1.19 -22.42
CA ARG A 39 0.22 1.95 -22.42
C ARG A 39 -0.76 1.46 -21.35
N ARG A 40 -1.00 0.15 -21.29
CA ARG A 40 -1.88 -0.46 -20.30
C ARG A 40 -1.41 -0.17 -18.87
N HIS A 41 -0.11 -0.21 -18.64
CA HIS A 41 0.46 0.11 -17.33
C HIS A 41 0.26 1.59 -16.97
N GLN A 42 0.45 2.51 -17.91
CA GLN A 42 0.23 3.93 -17.68
C GLN A 42 -1.24 4.23 -17.33
N GLU A 43 -2.18 3.65 -18.06
CA GLU A 43 -3.62 3.77 -17.78
C GLU A 43 -3.96 3.25 -16.37
N GLN A 44 -3.38 2.11 -15.98
CA GLN A 44 -3.56 1.56 -14.64
C GLN A 44 -3.02 2.53 -13.57
N MET A 45 -1.81 3.04 -13.74
CA MET A 45 -1.17 3.98 -12.80
C MET A 45 -1.98 5.28 -12.64
N GLU A 46 -2.54 5.82 -13.73
CA GLU A 46 -3.40 6.99 -13.67
C GLU A 46 -4.70 6.72 -12.91
N SER A 47 -5.33 5.56 -13.16
CA SER A 47 -6.56 5.17 -12.46
C SER A 47 -6.34 5.00 -10.95
N GLU A 48 -5.23 4.38 -10.57
CA GLU A 48 -4.86 4.17 -9.17
C GLU A 48 -4.57 5.50 -8.47
N ARG A 49 -3.84 6.41 -9.14
CA ARG A 49 -3.57 7.74 -8.63
C ARG A 49 -4.87 8.51 -8.33
N ARG A 50 -5.82 8.51 -9.27
CA ARG A 50 -7.12 9.18 -9.09
C ARG A 50 -7.89 8.58 -7.92
N PHE A 51 -7.90 7.26 -7.81
CA PHE A 51 -8.57 6.58 -6.70
C PHE A 51 -7.95 6.94 -5.33
N ILE A 52 -6.63 7.02 -5.25
CA ILE A 52 -5.93 7.42 -4.02
C ILE A 52 -6.26 8.87 -3.65
N GLU A 53 -6.26 9.77 -4.63
CA GLU A 53 -6.58 11.19 -4.43
C GLU A 53 -8.01 11.35 -3.90
N GLU A 54 -9.00 10.78 -4.59
CA GLU A 54 -10.40 10.79 -4.18
C GLU A 54 -10.61 10.16 -2.79
N SER A 55 -9.95 9.03 -2.52
CA SER A 55 -9.96 8.37 -1.22
C SER A 55 -9.40 9.27 -0.12
N SER A 56 -8.36 10.04 -0.44
CA SER A 56 -7.75 10.97 0.51
C SER A 56 -8.67 12.14 0.83
N GLU A 57 -9.36 12.69 -0.17
CA GLU A 57 -10.31 13.79 -0.01
C GLU A 57 -11.53 13.37 0.81
N ARG A 58 -12.10 12.19 0.50
CA ARG A 58 -13.22 11.63 1.29
C ARG A 58 -12.84 11.42 2.76
N ARG A 59 -11.62 10.94 3.04
CA ARG A 59 -11.13 10.76 4.41
C ARG A 59 -10.94 12.09 5.14
N LYS A 60 -10.43 13.12 4.45
CA LYS A 60 -10.32 14.48 5.02
C LYS A 60 -11.69 15.07 5.35
N ALA A 61 -12.63 14.99 4.41
CA ALA A 61 -14.00 15.49 4.62
C ALA A 61 -14.71 14.76 5.78
N ALA A 62 -14.55 13.44 5.90
CA ALA A 62 -15.11 12.67 7.01
C ALA A 62 -14.49 13.04 8.37
N GLN A 63 -13.19 13.33 8.44
CA GLN A 63 -12.55 13.83 9.66
C GLN A 63 -13.03 15.23 10.04
N GLU A 64 -13.20 16.14 9.08
CA GLU A 64 -13.71 17.49 9.35
C GLU A 64 -15.17 17.46 9.82
N ALA A 65 -16.01 16.61 9.22
CA ALA A 65 -17.39 16.40 9.65
C ALA A 65 -17.48 15.78 11.06
N SER A 66 -16.54 14.89 11.42
CA SER A 66 -16.50 14.31 12.76
C SER A 66 -16.10 15.34 13.82
N LYS A 67 -15.15 16.23 13.53
CA LYS A 67 -14.76 17.32 14.44
C LYS A 67 -15.91 18.32 14.67
N THR A 68 -16.66 18.66 13.63
CA THR A 68 -17.81 19.58 13.76
C THR A 68 -18.99 18.94 14.51
N ALA A 69 -19.17 17.62 14.44
CA ALA A 69 -20.17 16.92 15.24
C ALA A 69 -19.79 16.82 16.73
N GLU A 70 -18.49 16.76 17.06
CA GLU A 70 -18.00 16.78 18.44
C GLU A 70 -18.01 18.17 19.09
N GLU A 71 -17.98 19.24 18.28
CA GLU A 71 -18.01 20.64 18.71
C GLU A 71 -19.43 21.24 18.76
N ALA A 72 -20.47 20.45 18.46
CA ALA A 72 -21.83 20.82 18.78
C ALA A 72 -21.96 20.90 20.32
N PRO A 73 -22.34 22.05 20.89
CA PRO A 73 -22.37 22.21 22.34
C PRO A 73 -23.25 21.12 22.93
N SER A 74 -22.62 20.25 23.72
CA SER A 74 -23.29 19.30 24.59
C SER A 74 -24.14 20.09 25.58
N PHE A 75 -25.35 20.48 25.14
CA PHE A 75 -26.47 20.73 26.04
C PHE A 75 -26.76 19.38 26.69
N ARG A 76 -26.02 19.10 27.77
CA ARG A 76 -26.37 18.08 28.74
C ARG A 76 -27.70 18.49 29.37
N MET A 77 -28.81 18.21 28.69
CA MET A 77 -30.10 18.08 29.35
C MET A 77 -29.98 16.84 30.24
N SER A 78 -29.78 17.08 31.53
CA SER A 78 -29.96 16.08 32.56
C SER A 78 -31.31 15.39 32.35
N PRO A 79 -31.40 14.06 32.37
CA PRO A 79 -32.69 13.39 32.35
C PRO A 79 -33.51 13.85 33.56
N PRO A 80 -34.83 14.10 33.42
CA PRO A 80 -35.67 14.46 34.56
C PRO A 80 -35.62 13.31 35.57
N GLN A 81 -35.21 13.61 36.80
CA GLN A 81 -35.28 12.64 37.90
C GLN A 81 -36.74 12.33 38.16
N THR A 82 -37.17 11.12 37.79
CA THR A 82 -38.47 10.57 38.14
C THR A 82 -38.54 10.45 39.66
N GLY A 83 -39.36 11.30 40.28
CA GLY A 83 -39.66 11.26 41.70
C GLY A 83 -40.20 9.89 42.10
N LYS A 84 -39.65 9.33 43.18
CA LYS A 84 -40.21 8.14 43.85
C LYS A 84 -41.61 8.48 44.39
N PRO A 85 -42.62 7.61 44.25
CA PRO A 85 -43.85 7.78 44.99
C PRO A 85 -43.56 7.58 46.50
N ALA A 86 -44.13 8.45 47.31
CA ALA A 86 -44.19 8.25 48.76
C ALA A 86 -45.18 7.12 49.03
N ASP A 87 -44.70 6.03 49.63
CA ASP A 87 -45.56 4.99 50.19
C ASP A 87 -46.07 5.44 51.56
N LEU A 88 -47.38 5.23 51.74
CA LEU A 88 -48.20 5.49 52.92
C LEU A 88 -48.07 4.36 53.95
#